data_AF-A0A3D6BM19-F1
#
_entry.id   AF-A0A3D6BM19-F1
#
_cell.length_a   1.000
_cell.length_b   1.000
_cell.length_c   1.000
_cell.angle_alpha   90.00
_cell.angle_beta   90.00
_cell.angle_gamma   90.00
#
_symmetry.space_group_name_H-M   'P 1'
#
loop_
_entity.id
_entity.type
_entity.pdbx_description
1 polymer ?
#
loop_
_entity_poly.entity_id
_entity_poly.type
_entity_poly.pdbx_seq_one_letter_code
_entity_poly.pdbx_strand_id
1 'polypeptide(L)'
;MNIQWFPGHMTKAQRMIEDSIKQVDAVCEILDARIPNSSRNPDIDRLASGKPRLIILNRTDLADPKITAQWRAFFEAQGIKILETDAKSGKGVNGFAPALRELLKDKIADYAAKGQVNRPMRVMILGIPNVGKSTFINKVAKRKAAVAGDKPGVTRGKQWI
;
A
#
# COMPACT_ATOMS: atom_id res chain seq x y z
N MET A 1 7.91 -9.25 31.05
CA MET A 1 9.06 -8.41 30.66
C MET A 1 9.05 -8.25 29.14
N ASN A 2 8.72 -7.05 28.64
CA ASN A 2 8.78 -6.74 27.20
C ASN A 2 10.16 -6.14 26.89
N ILE A 3 11.10 -6.98 26.48
CA ILE A 3 12.43 -6.52 26.06
C ILE A 3 12.31 -5.97 24.64
N GLN A 4 12.53 -4.67 24.48
CA GLN A 4 12.33 -3.95 23.24
C GLN A 4 13.65 -3.89 22.44
N TRP A 5 13.83 -4.83 21.51
CA TRP A 5 15.07 -5.00 20.72
C TRP A 5 15.17 -4.13 19.44
N PHE A 6 14.40 -3.04 19.31
CA PHE A 6 14.44 -2.16 18.12
C PHE A 6 14.29 -0.66 18.46
N PRO A 7 14.84 0.26 17.63
CA PRO A 7 14.92 1.70 17.95
C PRO A 7 13.52 2.29 18.05
N GLY A 8 13.25 3.19 19.02
CA GLY A 8 11.93 3.79 19.27
C GLY A 8 11.22 4.40 18.04
N HIS A 9 11.93 4.65 16.94
CA HIS A 9 11.37 4.99 15.64
C HIS A 9 10.45 3.92 15.04
N MET A 10 10.72 2.62 15.23
CA MET A 10 9.85 1.54 14.72
C MET A 10 8.55 1.47 15.51
N THR A 11 8.63 1.51 16.85
CA THR A 11 7.46 1.57 17.73
C THR A 11 6.59 2.80 17.43
N LYS A 12 7.23 3.95 17.17
CA LYS A 12 6.53 5.17 16.76
C LYS A 12 5.82 4.98 15.42
N ALA A 13 6.45 4.34 14.44
CA ALA A 13 5.83 4.05 13.15
C ALA A 13 4.63 3.10 13.27
N GLN A 14 4.76 2.02 14.04
CA GLN A 14 3.66 1.10 14.32
C GLN A 14 2.48 1.82 14.98
N ARG A 15 2.71 2.60 16.04
CA ARG A 15 1.66 3.39 16.71
C ARG A 15 0.98 4.37 15.75
N MET A 16 1.74 5.08 14.93
CA MET A 16 1.17 5.99 13.91
C MET A 16 0.25 5.26 12.91
N ILE A 17 0.60 4.02 12.53
CA ILE A 17 -0.23 3.18 11.67
C ILE A 17 -1.50 2.78 12.41
N GLU A 18 -1.38 2.25 13.63
CA GLU A 18 -2.51 1.80 14.47
C GLU A 18 -3.51 2.93 14.75
N ASP A 19 -3.03 4.15 15.01
CA ASP A 19 -3.89 5.32 15.23
C ASP A 19 -4.60 5.78 13.95
N SER A 20 -3.89 5.72 12.82
CA SER A 20 -4.41 6.24 11.55
C SER A 20 -5.28 5.23 10.80
N ILE A 21 -5.14 3.93 11.08
CA ILE A 21 -5.84 2.90 10.30
C ILE A 21 -7.35 2.92 10.49
N LYS A 22 -7.81 3.42 11.65
CA LYS A 22 -9.23 3.65 11.93
C LYS A 22 -9.85 4.68 10.98
N GLN A 23 -9.04 5.57 10.42
CA GLN A 23 -9.47 6.68 9.56
C GLN A 23 -9.51 6.32 8.06
N VAL A 24 -9.10 5.10 7.68
CA VAL A 24 -9.05 4.65 6.28
C VAL A 24 -10.02 3.51 6.00
N ASP A 25 -10.48 3.44 4.76
CA ASP A 25 -11.41 2.43 4.24
C ASP A 25 -10.67 1.16 3.79
N ALA A 26 -9.43 1.28 3.31
CA ALA A 26 -8.54 0.16 2.90
C ALA A 26 -7.06 0.44 3.16
N VAL A 27 -6.25 -0.62 3.09
CA VAL A 27 -4.78 -0.59 3.17
C VAL A 27 -4.18 -1.08 1.86
N CYS A 28 -3.23 -0.32 1.32
CA CYS A 28 -2.46 -0.65 0.13
C CYS A 28 -1.00 -0.90 0.52
N GLU A 29 -0.54 -2.15 0.41
CA GLU A 29 0.83 -2.55 0.73
C GLU A 29 1.67 -2.55 -0.55
N ILE A 30 2.69 -1.70 -0.64
CA ILE A 30 3.63 -1.68 -1.77
C ILE A 30 4.81 -2.59 -1.44
N LEU A 31 5.10 -3.52 -2.35
CA LEU A 31 6.19 -4.48 -2.29
C LEU A 31 7.11 -4.33 -3.50
N ASP A 32 8.35 -4.80 -3.37
CA ASP A 32 9.28 -4.92 -4.50
C ASP A 32 9.03 -6.26 -5.21
N ALA A 33 8.66 -6.21 -6.49
CA ALA A 33 8.30 -7.38 -7.30
C ALA A 33 9.45 -8.40 -7.42
N ARG A 34 10.71 -7.99 -7.20
CA ARG A 34 11.87 -8.90 -7.23
C ARG A 34 11.95 -9.79 -5.99
N ILE A 35 11.41 -9.32 -4.87
CA ILE A 35 11.44 -10.00 -3.57
C ILE A 35 10.12 -9.78 -2.82
N PRO A 36 8.97 -10.25 -3.35
CA PRO A 36 7.67 -9.89 -2.80
C PRO A 36 7.52 -10.27 -1.33
N ASN A 37 7.89 -11.50 -0.95
CA ASN A 37 7.80 -11.95 0.44
C ASN A 37 8.80 -11.25 1.37
N SER A 38 10.06 -11.11 0.96
CA SER A 38 11.11 -10.53 1.80
C SER A 38 10.98 -9.01 1.97
N SER A 39 10.27 -8.33 1.08
CA SER A 39 9.99 -6.89 1.19
C SER A 39 8.73 -6.55 1.98
N ARG A 40 8.04 -7.55 2.56
CA ARG A 40 6.88 -7.35 3.43
C ARG A 40 7.30 -6.86 4.81
N ASN A 41 6.41 -6.10 5.44
CA ASN A 41 6.52 -5.85 6.88
C ASN A 41 5.95 -7.07 7.63
N PRO A 42 6.70 -7.71 8.54
CA PRO A 42 6.22 -8.89 9.28
C PRO A 42 4.95 -8.62 10.09
N ASP A 43 4.70 -7.38 10.50
CA ASP A 43 3.50 -7.00 11.26
C ASP A 43 2.30 -6.64 10.38
N ILE A 44 2.43 -6.63 9.05
CA ILE A 44 1.41 -6.02 8.18
C ILE A 44 0.04 -6.70 8.31
N ASP A 45 0.01 -8.02 8.50
CA ASP A 45 -1.24 -8.77 8.61
C ASP A 45 -1.97 -8.42 9.90
N ARG A 46 -1.23 -8.23 11.01
CA ARG A 46 -1.76 -7.73 12.29
C ARG A 46 -2.23 -6.29 12.16
N LEU A 47 -1.39 -5.42 11.60
CA LEU A 47 -1.67 -4.00 11.47
C LEU A 47 -2.88 -3.76 10.57
N ALA A 48 -2.97 -4.42 9.42
CA ALA A 48 -4.03 -4.25 8.43
C ALA A 48 -5.29 -5.10 8.71
N SER A 49 -5.36 -5.75 9.87
CA SER A 49 -6.48 -6.64 10.22
C SER A 49 -7.83 -5.91 10.15
N GLY A 50 -8.83 -6.58 9.58
CA GLY A 50 -10.19 -6.05 9.39
C GLY A 50 -10.33 -4.96 8.33
N LYS A 51 -9.28 -4.67 7.55
CA LYS A 51 -9.35 -3.75 6.39
C LYS A 51 -9.22 -4.52 5.08
N PRO A 52 -10.01 -4.18 4.04
CA PRO A 52 -9.74 -4.61 2.68
C PRO A 52 -8.31 -4.25 2.27
N ARG A 53 -7.63 -5.17 1.59
CA ARG A 53 -6.20 -5.04 1.22
C ARG A 53 -5.97 -5.14 -0.27
N LEU A 54 -5.07 -4.28 -0.75
CA LEU A 54 -4.47 -4.34 -2.07
C LEU A 54 -2.96 -4.43 -1.91
N ILE A 55 -2.33 -5.44 -2.47
CA ILE A 55 -0.87 -5.47 -2.62
C ILE A 55 -0.52 -4.87 -3.98
N ILE A 56 0.48 -3.99 -3.99
CA ILE A 56 1.04 -3.38 -5.19
C ILE A 56 2.45 -3.95 -5.37
N LEU A 57 2.63 -4.84 -6.35
CA LEU A 57 3.94 -5.33 -6.77
C LEU A 57 4.58 -4.27 -7.67
N ASN A 58 5.49 -3.48 -7.11
CA ASN A 58 6.18 -2.40 -7.81
C ASN A 58 7.54 -2.86 -8.35
N ARG A 59 8.06 -2.17 -9.37
CA ARG A 59 9.31 -2.50 -10.08
C ARG A 59 9.23 -3.78 -10.92
N THR A 60 8.07 -4.01 -11.55
CA THR A 60 7.91 -5.16 -12.46
C THR A 60 8.84 -5.11 -13.67
N ASP A 61 9.38 -3.93 -14.00
CA ASP A 61 10.43 -3.75 -15.02
C ASP A 61 11.77 -4.42 -14.65
N LEU A 62 12.01 -4.67 -13.36
CA LEU A 62 13.24 -5.28 -12.83
C LEU A 62 13.05 -6.72 -12.34
N ALA A 63 11.84 -7.26 -12.41
CA ALA A 63 11.50 -8.59 -11.91
C ALA A 63 11.24 -9.56 -13.06
N ASP A 64 11.48 -10.86 -12.83
CA ASP A 64 11.10 -11.90 -13.78
C ASP A 64 9.56 -11.96 -13.87
N PRO A 65 8.95 -11.82 -15.07
CA PRO A 65 7.50 -11.85 -15.23
C PRO A 65 6.86 -13.18 -14.81
N LYS A 66 7.53 -14.32 -15.04
CA LYS A 66 7.02 -15.63 -14.67
C LYS A 66 6.98 -15.79 -13.16
N ILE A 67 8.03 -15.35 -12.47
CA ILE A 67 8.09 -15.39 -11.01
C ILE A 67 7.11 -14.39 -10.38
N THR A 68 6.96 -13.20 -10.98
CA THR A 68 5.95 -12.21 -10.55
C THR A 68 4.54 -12.80 -10.65
N ALA A 69 4.22 -13.52 -11.73
CA ALA A 69 2.94 -14.19 -11.89
C ALA A 69 2.70 -15.29 -10.83
N GLN A 70 3.74 -16.04 -10.46
CA GLN A 70 3.64 -17.03 -9.37
C GLN A 70 3.35 -16.36 -8.02
N TRP A 71 4.02 -15.24 -7.71
CA TRP A 71 3.74 -14.48 -6.48
C TRP A 71 2.34 -13.87 -6.49
N ARG A 72 1.88 -13.35 -7.63
CA ARG A 72 0.49 -12.89 -7.78
C ARG A 72 -0.48 -14.01 -7.41
N ALA A 73 -0.34 -15.18 -8.03
CA ALA A 73 -1.22 -16.31 -7.78
C ALA A 73 -1.19 -16.74 -6.30
N PHE A 74 0.00 -16.74 -5.68
CA PHE A 74 0.16 -17.06 -4.25
C PHE A 74 -0.61 -16.11 -3.32
N PHE A 75 -0.57 -14.80 -3.58
CA PHE A 75 -1.31 -13.81 -2.77
C PHE A 75 -2.81 -13.80 -3.09
N GLU A 76 -3.19 -13.98 -4.36
CA GLU A 76 -4.59 -14.07 -4.76
C GLU A 76 -5.28 -15.31 -4.16
N ALA A 77 -4.56 -16.44 -4.03
CA ALA A 77 -5.03 -17.63 -3.33
C ALA A 77 -5.31 -17.39 -1.83
N GLN A 78 -4.72 -16.34 -1.24
CA GLN A 78 -5.00 -15.89 0.14
C GLN A 78 -6.11 -14.83 0.20
N GLY A 79 -6.79 -14.56 -0.92
CA GLY A 79 -7.85 -13.56 -1.01
C GLY A 79 -7.33 -12.11 -1.09
N ILE A 80 -6.03 -11.89 -1.34
CA ILE A 80 -5.44 -10.56 -1.44
C ILE A 80 -5.41 -10.11 -2.90
N LYS A 81 -6.01 -8.97 -3.22
CA LYS A 81 -5.95 -8.40 -4.58
C LYS A 81 -4.54 -7.88 -4.89
N ILE A 82 -4.10 -8.05 -6.13
CA ILE A 82 -2.77 -7.66 -6.60
C ILE A 82 -2.85 -6.63 -7.74
N LEU A 83 -2.03 -5.59 -7.66
CA LEU A 83 -1.75 -4.65 -8.75
C LEU A 83 -0.26 -4.68 -9.08
N GLU A 84 0.07 -4.96 -10.33
CA GLU A 84 1.45 -4.90 -10.84
C GLU A 84 1.76 -3.51 -11.40
N THR A 85 2.92 -2.97 -11.05
CA THR A 85 3.31 -1.61 -11.43
C THR A 85 4.80 -1.45 -11.68
N ASP A 86 5.13 -0.52 -12.57
CA ASP A 86 6.40 0.19 -12.56
C ASP A 86 6.08 1.66 -12.29
N ALA A 87 6.24 2.09 -11.05
CA ALA A 87 6.00 3.47 -10.64
C ALA A 87 6.98 4.47 -11.28
N LYS A 88 8.16 4.04 -11.76
CA LYS A 88 9.13 4.94 -12.41
C LYS A 88 8.62 5.36 -13.78
N SER A 89 8.28 4.40 -14.64
CA SER A 89 7.65 4.72 -15.95
C SER A 89 6.21 5.21 -15.79
N GLY A 90 5.46 4.66 -14.83
CA GLY A 90 4.03 4.85 -14.65
C GLY A 90 3.18 3.69 -15.19
N LYS A 91 3.80 2.65 -15.76
CA LYS A 91 3.10 1.45 -16.23
C LYS A 91 2.31 0.80 -15.08
N GLY A 92 1.04 0.47 -15.34
CA GLY A 92 0.14 -0.14 -14.37
C GLY A 92 -0.46 0.79 -13.32
N VAL A 93 0.12 1.99 -13.08
CA VAL A 93 -0.33 2.91 -12.01
C VAL A 93 -1.78 3.39 -12.23
N ASN A 94 -2.20 3.59 -13.48
CA ASN A 94 -3.58 3.97 -13.80
C ASN A 94 -4.62 2.92 -13.38
N GLY A 95 -4.19 1.66 -13.18
CA GLY A 95 -5.03 0.57 -12.66
C GLY A 95 -5.34 0.70 -11.16
N PHE A 96 -4.68 1.60 -10.43
CA PHE A 96 -4.87 1.75 -8.98
C PHE A 96 -6.27 2.18 -8.59
N ALA A 97 -6.81 3.24 -9.22
CA ALA A 97 -8.15 3.73 -8.88
C ALA A 97 -9.26 2.72 -9.22
N PRO A 98 -9.25 2.05 -10.40
CA PRO A 98 -10.17 0.94 -10.68
C PRO A 98 -10.05 -0.21 -9.68
N ALA A 99 -8.82 -0.66 -9.37
CA ALA A 99 -8.60 -1.75 -8.41
C ALA A 99 -9.14 -1.42 -7.01
N LEU A 100 -8.97 -0.16 -6.57
CA LEU A 100 -9.52 0.30 -5.30
C LEU A 100 -11.05 0.38 -5.29
N ARG A 101 -11.67 0.88 -6.36
CA ARG A 101 -13.14 0.90 -6.47
C ARG A 101 -13.71 -0.50 -6.38
N GLU A 102 -13.09 -1.46 -7.05
CA GLU A 102 -13.50 -2.87 -7.04
C GLU A 102 -13.17 -3.56 -5.70
N LEU A 103 -12.12 -3.14 -4.99
CA LEU A 103 -11.84 -3.60 -3.63
C LEU A 103 -12.85 -3.07 -2.60
N LEU A 104 -13.32 -1.85 -2.80
CA LEU A 104 -14.18 -1.11 -1.85
C LEU A 104 -15.66 -1.08 -2.25
N LYS A 105 -16.06 -1.85 -3.26
CA LYS A 105 -17.42 -1.77 -3.84
C LYS A 105 -18.53 -1.90 -2.81
N ASP A 106 -18.42 -2.85 -1.88
CA ASP A 106 -19.43 -3.09 -0.86
C ASP A 106 -19.51 -1.92 0.13
N LYS A 107 -18.35 -1.38 0.55
CA LYS A 107 -18.30 -0.18 1.40
C LYS A 107 -18.85 1.06 0.70
N ILE A 108 -18.58 1.22 -0.59
CA ILE A 108 -19.12 2.32 -1.39
C ILE A 108 -20.65 2.22 -1.44
N ALA A 109 -21.19 1.02 -1.67
CA ALA A 109 -22.63 0.77 -1.65
C ALA A 109 -23.25 1.05 -0.26
N ASP A 110 -22.61 0.60 0.83
CA ASP A 110 -23.05 0.86 2.21
C ASP A 110 -23.10 2.36 2.52
N TYR A 111 -22.11 3.13 2.06
CA TYR A 111 -22.09 4.58 2.22
C TYR A 111 -23.18 5.25 1.39
N ALA A 112 -23.38 4.81 0.14
CA ALA A 112 -24.45 5.32 -0.71
C ALA A 112 -25.84 5.07 -0.09
N ALA A 113 -26.08 3.87 0.45
CA ALA A 113 -27.32 3.52 1.15
C ALA A 113 -27.58 4.41 2.40
N LYS A 114 -26.51 4.94 3.02
CA LYS A 114 -26.56 5.90 4.12
C LYS A 114 -26.61 7.37 3.66
N GLY A 115 -26.86 7.62 2.36
CA GLY A 115 -26.94 8.96 1.78
C GLY A 115 -25.57 9.62 1.50
N GLN A 116 -24.46 8.88 1.62
CA GLN A 116 -23.10 9.40 1.43
C GLN A 116 -22.55 9.09 0.02
N VAL A 117 -23.33 9.37 -1.03
CA VAL A 117 -23.10 8.94 -2.43
C VAL A 117 -21.76 9.41 -3.03
N ASN A 118 -21.19 10.52 -2.54
CA ASN A 118 -19.94 11.11 -3.04
C ASN A 118 -18.81 11.17 -2.00
N ARG A 119 -18.89 10.34 -0.95
CA ARG A 119 -17.86 10.37 0.09
C ARG A 119 -16.50 9.94 -0.48
N PRO A 120 -15.42 10.71 -0.27
CA PRO A 120 -14.09 10.30 -0.69
C PRO A 120 -13.62 9.06 0.07
N MET A 121 -13.11 8.07 -0.66
CA MET A 121 -12.50 6.88 -0.07
C MET A 121 -11.09 7.18 0.39
N ARG A 122 -10.81 6.86 1.65
CA ARG A 122 -9.50 7.08 2.27
C ARG A 122 -8.74 5.78 2.27
N VAL A 123 -7.52 5.77 1.74
CA VAL A 123 -6.66 4.59 1.73
C VAL A 123 -5.30 4.91 2.32
N MET A 124 -4.71 3.93 2.99
CA MET A 124 -3.35 4.07 3.54
C MET A 124 -2.36 3.30 2.68
N ILE A 125 -1.30 3.97 2.23
CA ILE A 125 -0.19 3.30 1.53
C ILE A 125 0.89 2.95 2.55
N LEU A 126 1.21 1.66 2.65
CA LEU A 126 2.23 1.08 3.54
C LEU A 126 3.31 0.35 2.74
N GLY A 127 4.45 0.10 3.38
CA GLY A 127 5.57 -0.65 2.80
C GLY A 127 6.91 -0.26 3.41
N ILE A 128 7.89 -1.14 3.37
CA ILE A 128 9.23 -0.91 3.93
C ILE A 128 9.96 0.23 3.19
N PRO A 129 11.08 0.78 3.71
CA PRO A 129 11.85 1.79 3.01
C PRO A 129 12.24 1.37 1.57
N ASN A 130 12.32 2.34 0.67
CA ASN A 130 12.82 2.15 -0.70
C ASN A 130 12.03 1.24 -1.65
N VAL A 131 10.83 0.74 -1.31
CA VAL A 131 9.96 0.00 -2.27
C VAL A 131 9.27 0.88 -3.32
N GLY A 132 9.48 2.19 -3.28
CA GLY A 132 8.94 3.14 -4.26
C GLY A 132 7.61 3.81 -3.91
N LYS A 133 7.22 3.83 -2.62
CA LYS A 133 5.96 4.45 -2.15
C LYS A 133 5.74 5.87 -2.66
N SER A 134 6.71 6.77 -2.47
CA SER A 134 6.57 8.19 -2.84
C SER A 134 6.50 8.39 -4.34
N THR A 135 7.27 7.61 -5.11
CA THR A 135 7.20 7.60 -6.59
C THR A 135 5.82 7.17 -7.06
N PHE A 136 5.28 6.09 -6.48
CA PHE A 136 3.94 5.59 -6.77
C PHE A 136 2.87 6.65 -6.45
N ILE A 137 2.92 7.22 -5.24
CA ILE A 137 2.00 8.29 -4.79
C ILE A 137 2.01 9.47 -5.75
N ASN A 138 3.19 9.94 -6.16
CA ASN A 138 3.32 11.06 -7.09
C ASN A 138 2.72 10.75 -8.46
N LYS A 139 2.89 9.52 -8.96
CA LYS A 139 2.28 9.10 -10.23
C LYS A 139 0.77 9.01 -10.13
N VAL A 140 0.23 8.46 -9.05
CA VAL A 140 -1.22 8.42 -8.80
C VAL A 140 -1.80 9.84 -8.70
N ALA A 141 -1.14 10.72 -7.94
CA ALA A 141 -1.59 12.09 -7.73
C ALA A 141 -1.38 13.00 -8.95
N LYS A 142 -0.65 12.55 -9.97
CA LYS A 142 -0.23 13.34 -11.16
C LYS A 142 0.46 14.67 -10.80
N ARG A 143 1.01 14.77 -9.59
CA ARG A 143 1.70 15.95 -9.04
C ARG A 143 2.78 15.50 -8.06
N LYS A 144 3.75 16.37 -7.75
CA LYS A 144 4.79 16.12 -6.73
C LYS A 144 4.21 16.27 -5.31
N ALA A 145 3.30 15.38 -4.92
CA ALA A 145 2.62 15.42 -3.63
C ALA A 145 3.43 14.85 -2.46
N ALA A 146 4.34 13.90 -2.72
CA ALA A 146 5.21 13.26 -1.73
C ALA A 146 6.69 13.45 -2.10
N VAL A 147 7.54 13.68 -1.10
CA VAL A 147 8.99 13.77 -1.32
C VAL A 147 9.54 12.38 -1.65
N ALA A 148 10.14 12.23 -2.83
CA ALA A 148 10.77 11.00 -3.33
C ALA A 148 12.28 11.21 -3.52
N GLY A 149 13.10 10.22 -3.14
CA GLY A 149 14.55 10.25 -3.30
C GLY A 149 15.16 8.88 -2.96
N ASP A 150 16.41 8.65 -3.37
CA ASP A 150 17.07 7.33 -3.29
C ASP A 150 17.57 6.94 -1.90
N LYS A 151 17.59 7.90 -0.96
CA LYS A 151 17.99 7.65 0.44
C LYS A 151 16.79 7.18 1.28
N PRO A 152 16.95 6.18 2.19
CA PRO A 152 15.92 5.86 3.18
C PRO A 152 15.52 7.08 4.02
N GLY A 153 14.23 7.19 4.38
CA GLY A 153 13.75 8.21 5.33
C GLY A 153 13.44 9.60 4.74
N VAL A 154 13.37 9.72 3.41
CA VAL A 154 13.09 11.00 2.72
C VAL A 154 11.67 11.53 2.98
N THR A 155 10.68 10.65 3.15
CA THR A 155 9.31 11.05 3.52
C THR A 155 9.19 11.18 5.03
N ARG A 156 9.00 12.42 5.51
CA ARG A 156 8.91 12.76 6.93
C ARG A 156 7.46 13.06 7.33
N GLY A 157 6.71 12.03 7.74
CA GLY A 157 5.39 12.18 8.39
C GLY A 157 4.17 11.75 7.57
N LYS A 158 2.99 11.80 8.22
CA LYS A 158 1.67 11.51 7.63
C LYS A 158 1.22 12.67 6.75
N GLN A 159 0.80 12.38 5.52
CA GLN A 159 0.20 13.36 4.62
C GLN A 159 -1.04 12.76 3.96
N TRP A 160 -2.14 13.53 3.93
CA TRP A 160 -3.28 13.25 3.07
C TRP A 160 -3.01 13.94 1.72
N ILE A 161 -3.16 13.19 0.62
CA ILE A 161 -2.76 13.62 -0.72
C ILE A 161 -3.94 13.63 -1.67
#